data_AF-A0A8E6B418-F1
#
_entry.id   AF-A0A8E6B418-F1
#
_cell.length_a   1.000
_cell.length_b   1.000
_cell.length_c   1.000
_cell.angle_alpha   90.00
_cell.angle_beta   90.00
_cell.angle_gamma   90.00
#
_symmetry.space_group_name_H-M   'P 1'
#
loop_
_entity.id
_entity.type
_entity.pdbx_description
1 polymer ?
#
loop_
_entity_poly.entity_id
_entity_poly.type
_entity_poly.pdbx_seq_one_letter_code
_entity_poly.pdbx_strand_id
1 'polypeptide(L)'
;MNFLYESESGTRLEGPSISNLNELLSLLDGKRNSYAYLTRSDGSYVQVGGGPTDFTVEEREIFPDGSFRHKKATLPGNDKKECRLTIGGMSVSVRADQLLNLALVQQIFHTFRHGIKTSDSLLWEDMTAMFQ
;
A
#
# COMPACT_ATOMS: atom_id res chain seq x y z
N MET A 1 -12.78 15.07 -2.85
CA MET A 1 -12.00 14.04 -3.58
C MET A 1 -12.71 12.72 -3.37
N ASN A 2 -13.03 12.01 -4.45
CA ASN A 2 -13.66 10.70 -4.35
C ASN A 2 -12.59 9.62 -4.30
N PHE A 3 -12.81 8.63 -3.45
CA PHE A 3 -11.93 7.48 -3.26
C PHE A 3 -12.71 6.19 -3.41
N LEU A 4 -12.06 5.15 -3.94
CA LEU A 4 -12.60 3.81 -4.05
C LEU A 4 -11.65 2.84 -3.35
N TYR A 5 -12.16 2.08 -2.39
CA TYR A 5 -11.44 0.96 -1.79
C TYR A 5 -11.84 -0.34 -2.50
N GLU A 6 -10.84 -1.15 -2.84
CA GLU A 6 -11.01 -2.48 -3.44
C GLU A 6 -10.04 -3.48 -2.79
N SER A 7 -10.46 -4.73 -2.57
CA SER A 7 -9.60 -5.79 -2.04
C SER A 7 -9.67 -7.07 -2.86
N GLU A 8 -8.68 -7.95 -2.69
CA GLU A 8 -8.64 -9.29 -3.34
C GLU A 8 -9.92 -10.10 -3.07
N SER A 9 -10.49 -9.98 -1.86
CA SER A 9 -11.72 -10.68 -1.48
C SER A 9 -12.99 -10.18 -2.19
N GLY A 10 -12.88 -9.19 -3.09
CA GLY A 10 -13.99 -8.60 -3.82
C GLY A 10 -14.74 -7.50 -3.06
N THR A 11 -14.21 -7.04 -1.92
CA THR A 11 -14.79 -5.89 -1.22
C THR A 11 -14.62 -4.64 -2.06
N ARG A 12 -15.69 -3.87 -2.24
CA ARG A 12 -15.69 -2.59 -2.95
C ARG A 12 -16.45 -1.55 -2.15
N LEU A 13 -15.83 -0.43 -1.83
CA LEU A 13 -16.43 0.63 -1.02
C LEU A 13 -16.07 2.02 -1.56
N GLU A 14 -17.08 2.78 -1.97
CA GLU A 14 -16.94 4.17 -2.40
C GLU A 14 -16.93 5.12 -1.19
N GLY A 15 -16.01 6.09 -1.21
CA GLY A 15 -15.86 7.09 -0.16
C GLY A 15 -15.59 6.52 1.24
N PRO A 16 -14.68 5.53 1.41
CA PRO A 16 -14.47 4.89 2.71
C PRO A 16 -14.09 5.91 3.79
N SER A 17 -14.68 5.75 4.97
CA SER A 17 -14.24 6.48 6.17
C SER A 17 -12.91 5.92 6.69
N ILE A 18 -12.24 6.67 7.56
CA ILE A 18 -11.02 6.20 8.23
C ILE A 18 -11.27 4.93 9.05
N SER A 19 -12.43 4.84 9.71
CA SER A 19 -12.82 3.64 10.45
C SER A 19 -12.99 2.45 9.51
N ASN A 20 -13.60 2.64 8.33
CA ASN A 20 -13.72 1.57 7.35
C ASN A 20 -12.35 1.10 6.87
N LEU A 21 -11.42 2.02 6.58
CA LEU A 21 -10.07 1.64 6.15
C LEU A 21 -9.36 0.82 7.23
N ASN A 22 -9.44 1.22 8.50
CA ASN A 22 -8.82 0.46 9.59
C ASN A 22 -9.36 -0.96 9.70
N GLU A 23 -10.68 -1.09 9.68
CA GLU A 23 -11.38 -2.38 9.74
C GLU A 23 -10.99 -3.25 8.55
N LEU A 24 -11.15 -2.75 7.32
CA LEU A 24 -10.91 -3.51 6.10
C LEU A 24 -9.45 -3.94 5.94
N LEU A 25 -8.50 -3.07 6.29
CA LEU A 25 -7.07 -3.41 6.27
C LEU A 25 -6.71 -4.48 7.30
N SER A 26 -7.41 -4.52 8.45
CA SER A 26 -7.20 -5.55 9.48
C SER A 26 -7.69 -6.95 9.07
N LEU A 27 -8.50 -7.04 8.02
CA LEU A 27 -9.00 -8.30 7.46
C LEU A 27 -8.03 -8.94 6.45
N LEU A 28 -6.87 -8.32 6.20
CA LEU A 28 -5.87 -8.87 5.29
C LEU A 28 -5.09 -10.02 5.95
N ASP A 29 -4.97 -11.15 5.26
CA ASP A 29 -4.42 -12.41 5.79
C ASP A 29 -3.26 -13.00 4.96
N GLY A 30 -2.85 -12.31 3.89
CA GLY A 30 -1.79 -12.75 2.97
C GLY A 30 -2.17 -13.94 2.07
N LYS A 31 -3.36 -14.54 2.23
CA LYS A 31 -3.76 -15.79 1.56
C LYS A 31 -5.00 -15.65 0.70
N ARG A 32 -6.13 -15.30 1.30
CA ARG A 32 -7.44 -15.18 0.63
C ARG A 32 -7.88 -13.73 0.50
N ASN A 33 -7.29 -12.86 1.31
CA ASN A 33 -7.46 -11.42 1.24
C ASN A 33 -6.08 -10.81 1.49
N SER A 34 -5.28 -10.71 0.45
CA SER A 34 -3.84 -10.44 0.57
C SER A 34 -3.41 -9.11 0.00
N TYR A 35 -4.30 -8.41 -0.71
CA TYR A 35 -4.01 -7.07 -1.18
C TYR A 35 -5.27 -6.21 -1.21
N ALA A 36 -5.05 -4.90 -1.13
CA ALA A 36 -6.09 -3.90 -1.25
C ALA A 36 -5.55 -2.60 -1.85
N TYR A 37 -6.44 -1.83 -2.46
CA TYR A 37 -6.17 -0.55 -3.10
C TYR A 37 -7.07 0.52 -2.49
N LEU A 38 -6.56 1.73 -2.40
CA LEU A 38 -7.35 2.93 -2.25
C LEU A 38 -7.02 3.86 -3.43
N THR A 39 -7.98 4.01 -4.34
CA THR A 39 -7.80 4.71 -5.62
C THR A 39 -8.51 6.05 -5.58
N ARG A 40 -7.81 7.11 -5.99
CA ARG A 40 -8.35 8.46 -6.17
C ARG A 40 -8.93 8.60 -7.58
N SER A 41 -9.85 9.55 -7.75
CA SER A 41 -10.54 9.80 -9.03
C SER A 41 -9.63 10.15 -10.23
N ASP A 42 -8.38 10.54 -10.00
CA ASP A 42 -7.39 10.81 -11.04
C ASP A 42 -6.56 9.58 -11.42
N GLY A 43 -6.86 8.41 -10.85
CA GLY A 43 -6.14 7.17 -11.09
C GLY A 43 -4.92 6.96 -10.19
N SER A 44 -4.56 7.94 -9.35
CA SER A 44 -3.53 7.74 -8.32
C SER A 44 -4.03 6.73 -7.29
N TYR A 45 -3.17 5.87 -6.75
CA TYR A 45 -3.58 4.89 -5.75
C TYR A 45 -2.47 4.61 -4.73
N VAL A 46 -2.88 4.12 -3.57
CA VAL A 46 -2.03 3.36 -2.65
C VAL A 46 -2.50 1.91 -2.62
N GLN A 47 -1.54 0.99 -2.66
CA GLN A 47 -1.78 -0.44 -2.61
C GLN A 47 -1.03 -1.05 -1.43
N VAL A 48 -1.67 -1.98 -0.73
CA VAL A 48 -1.03 -2.87 0.23
C VAL A 48 -1.05 -4.30 -0.31
N GLY A 49 0.00 -5.05 -0.03
CA GLY A 49 0.07 -6.51 -0.19
C GLY A 49 0.64 -7.17 1.06
N GLY A 50 0.15 -8.35 1.44
CA GLY A 50 0.61 -9.11 2.60
C GLY A 50 -0.49 -9.41 3.62
N GLY A 51 -0.07 -9.61 4.87
CA GLY A 51 -0.93 -9.84 6.04
C GLY A 51 -0.73 -11.21 6.70
N PRO A 52 -1.23 -11.36 7.96
CA PRO A 52 -1.75 -10.29 8.82
C PRO A 52 -0.66 -9.51 9.58
N THR A 53 0.59 -9.98 9.57
CA THR A 53 1.68 -9.38 10.37
C THR A 53 2.54 -8.43 9.55
N ASP A 54 2.92 -8.88 8.36
CA ASP A 54 3.89 -8.22 7.50
C ASP A 54 3.22 -7.79 6.19
N PHE A 55 3.54 -6.58 5.76
CA PHE A 55 2.95 -5.96 4.59
C PHE A 55 4.01 -5.23 3.77
N THR A 56 3.75 -5.06 2.48
CA THR A 56 4.42 -4.07 1.64
C THR A 56 3.40 -3.06 1.15
N VAL A 57 3.80 -1.80 0.99
CA VAL A 57 2.94 -0.75 0.46
C VAL A 57 3.61 -0.05 -0.71
N GLU A 58 2.83 0.20 -1.75
CA GLU A 58 3.21 0.92 -2.96
C GLU A 58 2.25 2.08 -3.21
N GLU A 59 2.76 3.19 -3.74
CA GLU A 59 1.96 4.38 -4.10
C GLU A 59 2.27 4.78 -5.54
N ARG A 60 1.21 4.92 -6.35
CA ARG A 60 1.29 5.51 -7.69
C ARG A 60 0.60 6.86 -7.72
N GLU A 61 1.33 7.86 -8.20
CA GLU A 61 0.86 9.22 -8.39
C GLU A 61 0.78 9.51 -9.90
N ILE A 62 -0.39 9.95 -10.37
CA ILE A 62 -0.62 10.35 -11.77
C ILE A 62 -0.53 11.87 -11.87
N PHE A 63 0.27 12.36 -12.83
CA PHE A 63 0.44 13.79 -13.09
C PHE A 63 -0.48 14.28 -14.22
N PRO A 64 -0.76 15.59 -14.31
CA PRO A 64 -1.67 16.16 -15.32
C PRO A 64 -1.25 15.92 -16.78
N ASP A 65 0.03 15.67 -17.04
CA ASP A 65 0.58 15.35 -18.36
C ASP A 65 0.44 13.86 -18.74
N GLY A 66 -0.18 13.05 -17.87
CA GLY A 66 -0.34 11.62 -18.05
C GLY A 66 0.88 10.78 -17.64
N SER A 67 1.98 11.42 -17.24
CA SER A 67 3.11 10.71 -16.63
C SER A 67 2.73 10.24 -15.22
N PHE A 68 3.52 9.30 -14.68
CA PHE A 68 3.31 8.81 -13.32
C PHE A 68 4.61 8.63 -12.56
N ARG A 69 4.50 8.61 -11.23
CA ARG A 69 5.55 8.15 -10.33
C ARG A 69 5.04 6.96 -9.54
N HIS A 70 5.82 5.89 -9.47
CA HIS A 70 5.51 4.70 -8.67
C HIS A 70 6.58 4.53 -7.59
N LYS A 71 6.16 4.38 -6.33
CA LYS A 71 7.05 4.36 -5.18
C LYS A 71 6.73 3.17 -4.29
N LYS A 72 7.74 2.61 -3.62
CA LYS A 72 7.58 1.61 -2.56
C LYS A 72 7.97 2.17 -1.20
N ALA A 73 7.15 1.92 -0.19
CA ALA A 73 7.44 2.32 1.16
C ALA A 73 8.57 1.47 1.76
N THR A 74 9.46 2.10 2.50
CA THR A 74 10.59 1.46 3.19
C THR A 74 10.78 2.05 4.59
N LEU A 75 11.30 1.23 5.50
CA LEU A 75 11.70 1.61 6.85
C LEU A 75 13.19 1.97 6.88
N PRO A 76 13.55 3.21 7.23
CA PRO A 76 14.96 3.60 7.35
C PRO A 76 15.64 2.80 8.47
N GLY A 77 16.88 2.39 8.23
CA GLY A 77 17.71 1.68 9.21
C GLY A 77 17.49 0.16 9.29
N ASN A 78 16.48 -0.38 8.61
CA ASN A 78 16.31 -1.82 8.45
C ASN A 78 17.29 -2.40 7.40
N ASP A 79 17.58 -3.70 7.53
CA ASP A 79 18.40 -4.43 6.58
C ASP A 79 17.71 -4.53 5.21
N LYS A 80 18.50 -4.50 4.13
CA LYS A 80 18.01 -4.62 2.74
C LYS A 80 18.05 -6.06 2.22
N LYS A 81 18.33 -7.05 3.07
CA LYS A 81 18.29 -8.47 2.71
C LYS A 81 16.92 -8.88 2.20
N GLU A 82 16.95 -9.81 1.25
CA GLU A 82 15.73 -10.47 0.77
C GLU A 82 15.13 -11.36 1.86
N CYS A 83 13.81 -11.31 1.94
CA CYS A 83 12.97 -12.13 2.79
C CYS A 83 11.69 -12.51 2.02
N ARG A 84 10.82 -13.30 2.65
CA ARG A 84 9.60 -13.81 1.99
C ARG A 84 8.36 -13.23 2.65
N LEU A 85 7.46 -12.72 1.81
CA LEU A 85 6.12 -12.29 2.19
C LEU A 85 5.08 -13.13 1.44
N THR A 86 3.95 -13.45 2.08
CA THR A 86 2.87 -14.18 1.42
C THR A 86 1.86 -13.19 0.84
N ILE A 87 1.63 -13.26 -0.47
CA ILE A 87 0.61 -12.46 -1.19
C ILE A 87 -0.12 -13.41 -2.15
N GLY A 88 -1.45 -13.44 -2.10
CA GLY A 88 -2.29 -14.35 -2.86
C GLY A 88 -2.00 -15.83 -2.56
N GLY A 89 -1.52 -16.14 -1.36
CA GLY A 89 -1.01 -17.47 -1.00
C GLY A 89 0.34 -17.84 -1.62
N MET A 90 0.94 -16.97 -2.43
CA MET A 90 2.26 -17.16 -3.03
C MET A 90 3.36 -16.53 -2.18
N SER A 91 4.54 -17.15 -2.15
CA SER A 91 5.72 -16.60 -1.48
C SER A 91 6.51 -15.66 -2.39
N VAL A 92 6.39 -14.36 -2.12
CA VAL A 92 7.04 -13.28 -2.89
C VAL A 92 8.34 -12.87 -2.21
N SER A 93 9.41 -12.68 -2.98
CA SER A 93 10.67 -12.12 -2.45
C SER A 93 10.53 -10.60 -2.30
N VAL A 94 10.81 -10.09 -1.11
CA VAL A 94 10.77 -8.65 -0.79
C VAL A 94 11.97 -8.31 0.10
N ARG A 95 12.37 -7.04 0.18
CA ARG A 95 13.44 -6.65 1.10
C ARG A 95 12.90 -6.47 2.52
N ALA A 96 13.69 -6.79 3.53
CA ALA A 96 13.29 -6.63 4.93
C ALA A 96 12.98 -5.17 5.31
N ASP A 97 13.63 -4.19 4.66
CA ASP A 97 13.30 -2.76 4.79
C ASP A 97 11.95 -2.38 4.17
N GLN A 98 11.33 -3.23 3.35
CA GLN A 98 10.00 -3.00 2.77
C GLN A 98 8.85 -3.59 3.61
N LEU A 99 9.17 -4.34 4.67
CA LEU A 99 8.16 -4.94 5.54
C LEU A 99 7.64 -3.92 6.55
N LEU A 100 6.33 -3.68 6.50
CA LEU A 100 5.58 -2.79 7.38
C LEU A 100 4.61 -3.59 8.25
N ASN A 101 4.30 -3.05 9.43
CA ASN A 101 3.21 -3.55 10.25
C ASN A 101 1.87 -2.88 9.89
N LEU A 102 0.76 -3.44 10.36
CA LEU A 102 -0.59 -2.93 10.09
C LEU A 102 -0.77 -1.45 10.47
N ALA A 103 -0.18 -1.00 11.57
CA ALA A 103 -0.32 0.38 12.03
C ALA A 103 0.27 1.39 11.03
N LEU A 104 1.43 1.07 10.46
CA LEU A 104 2.05 1.89 9.40
C LEU A 104 1.25 1.84 8.10
N VAL A 105 0.72 0.67 7.72
CA VAL A 105 -0.18 0.55 6.56
C VAL A 105 -1.40 1.45 6.72
N GLN A 106 -2.08 1.37 7.85
CA GLN A 106 -3.24 2.22 8.16
C GLN A 106 -2.87 3.70 8.09
N GLN A 107 -1.74 4.09 8.70
CA GLN A 107 -1.25 5.46 8.63
C GLN A 107 -1.04 5.93 7.19
N ILE A 108 -0.40 5.12 6.32
CA ILE A 108 -0.18 5.49 4.91
C ILE A 108 -1.53 5.68 4.19
N PHE A 109 -2.49 4.78 4.40
CA PHE A 109 -3.83 4.91 3.79
C PHE A 109 -4.55 6.17 4.26
N HIS A 110 -4.38 6.56 5.53
CA HIS A 110 -4.95 7.79 6.07
C HIS A 110 -4.30 9.02 5.45
N THR A 111 -2.96 9.03 5.32
CA THR A 111 -2.25 10.17 4.75
C THR A 111 -2.57 10.35 3.27
N PHE A 112 -2.63 9.25 2.52
CA PHE A 112 -3.05 9.26 1.12
C PHE A 112 -4.47 9.83 0.95
N ARG A 113 -5.43 9.40 1.79
CA ARG A 113 -6.81 9.89 1.75
C ARG A 113 -6.94 11.40 2.03
N HIS A 114 -6.08 11.94 2.89
CA HIS A 114 -6.10 13.36 3.24
C HIS A 114 -5.21 14.22 2.34
N GLY A 115 -4.43 13.62 1.44
CA GLY A 115 -3.45 14.34 0.62
C GLY A 115 -2.32 14.96 1.43
N ILE A 116 -2.00 14.40 2.59
CA ILE A 116 -0.91 14.85 3.45
C ILE A 116 0.32 13.95 3.26
N LYS A 117 1.51 14.51 3.52
CA LYS A 117 2.75 13.75 3.45
C LYS A 117 2.74 12.64 4.52
N THR A 118 3.19 11.45 4.13
CA THR A 118 3.46 10.34 5.05
C THR A 118 4.51 10.74 6.08
N SER A 119 4.44 10.16 7.29
CA SER A 119 5.39 10.39 8.39
C SER A 119 6.85 10.26 7.98
N ASP A 120 7.73 11.02 8.63
CA ASP A 120 9.19 10.96 8.44
C ASP A 120 9.80 9.61 8.88
N SER A 121 9.02 8.75 9.55
CA SER A 121 9.38 7.37 9.86
C SER A 121 9.39 6.43 8.65
N LEU A 122 8.94 6.89 7.47
CA LEU A 122 8.89 6.13 6.23
C LEU A 122 9.69 6.84 5.13
N LEU A 123 10.41 6.07 4.33
CA LEU A 123 11.01 6.53 3.10
C LEU A 123 10.25 5.93 1.90
N TRP A 124 10.25 6.64 0.79
CA TRP A 124 9.66 6.20 -0.47
C TRP A 124 10.76 6.00 -1.50
N GLU A 125 10.95 4.77 -1.94
CA GLU A 125 11.89 4.43 -3.00
C GLU A 125 11.17 4.49 -4.35
N ASP A 126 11.68 5.30 -5.28
CA ASP A 126 11.12 5.38 -6.62
C ASP A 126 11.43 4.11 -7.42
N MET A 127 10.39 3.49 -7.96
CA MET A 127 10.45 2.28 -8.77
C MET A 127 9.80 2.48 -10.15
N THR A 128 9.58 3.73 -10.57
CA THR A 128 8.88 4.09 -11.81
C THR A 128 9.50 3.41 -13.03
N ALA A 129 10.83 3.36 -13.11
CA ALA A 129 11.57 2.75 -14.22
C ALA A 129 11.31 1.25 -14.40
N MET A 130 10.77 0.55 -13.39
CA MET A 130 10.41 -0.87 -13.49
C MET A 130 9.10 -1.09 -14.27
N PHE A 131 8.34 -0.03 -14.57
CA PHE A 131 7.01 -0.06 -15.18
C PHE A 131 6.92 0.75 -16.49
N GLN A 132 8.07 1.07 -17.09
CA GLN A 132 8.18 1.73 -18.39
C GLN A 132 8.40 0.72 -19.52
#